data_AF-A0A3M1ABD1-F1
#
_entry.id   AF-A0A3M1ABD1-F1
#
_cell.length_a   1.000
_cell.length_b   1.000
_cell.length_c   1.000
_cell.angle_alpha   90.00
_cell.angle_beta   90.00
_cell.angle_gamma   90.00
#
_symmetry.space_group_name_H-M   'P 1'
#
loop_
_entity.id
_entity.type
_entity.pdbx_description
1 polymer ?
#
loop_
_entity_poly.entity_id
_entity_poly.type
_entity_poly.pdbx_seq_one_letter_code
_entity_poly.pdbx_strand_id
1 'polypeptide(L)'
;MRCVYVLLCVMGFIFTNCAKRIPVYDDTGIQITEQEINHYKKNKNFVLYSIGGGALSFGASFFLGTLIERGVSDNSDNTSALWITTAAGTGLGTVLFAAWGKQRDRNQAIELVKEMREIKLEKKLAQEKKRRERLEAEKKALEAERERLEKERAKLIEKIKKKKHSPEN
;
A
#
# COMPACT_ATOMS: atom_id res chain seq x y z
N MET A 1 28.21 18.78 36.97
CA MET A 1 28.06 17.40 36.45
C MET A 1 26.61 16.86 36.40
N ARG A 2 25.55 17.65 36.67
CA ARG A 2 24.15 17.16 36.62
C ARG A 2 23.46 17.29 35.26
N CYS A 3 24.01 18.06 34.31
CA CYS A 3 23.36 18.34 33.02
C CYS A 3 23.57 17.24 31.97
N VAL A 4 24.65 16.45 32.07
CA VAL A 4 24.99 15.40 31.09
C VAL A 4 24.05 14.19 31.18
N TYR A 5 23.50 13.91 32.37
CA TYR A 5 22.62 12.76 32.59
C TYR A 5 21.22 12.93 31.98
N VAL A 6 20.72 14.16 31.86
CA VAL A 6 19.39 14.42 31.28
C VAL A 6 19.41 14.22 29.76
N LEU A 7 20.49 14.64 29.09
CA LEU A 7 20.65 14.50 27.64
C LEU A 7 20.80 13.04 27.19
N LEU A 8 21.45 12.19 28.01
CA LEU A 8 21.55 10.74 27.76
C LEU A 8 20.21 10.01 27.90
N CYS A 9 19.34 10.44 28.83
CA CYS A 9 18.00 9.85 28.97
C CYS A 9 17.06 10.18 27.81
N VAL A 10 17.11 11.41 27.26
CA VAL A 10 16.25 11.78 26.12
C VAL A 10 16.65 11.03 24.84
N MET A 11 17.96 10.80 24.63
CA MET A 11 18.44 9.97 23.53
C MET A 11 18.05 8.48 23.69
N GLY A 12 18.01 7.96 24.91
CA GLY A 12 17.64 6.56 25.18
C GLY A 12 16.18 6.22 24.80
N PHE A 13 15.26 7.18 24.90
CA PHE A 13 13.85 6.96 24.55
C PHE A 13 13.56 6.93 23.05
N ILE A 14 14.43 7.48 22.20
CA ILE A 14 14.23 7.48 20.75
C ILE A 14 14.66 6.13 20.12
N PHE A 15 15.56 5.39 20.77
CA PHE A 15 16.08 4.11 20.26
C PHE A 15 15.35 2.85 20.75
N THR A 16 14.38 2.97 21.66
CA THR A 16 13.55 1.82 22.05
C THR A 16 12.53 1.53 20.95
N ASN A 17 12.88 0.57 20.09
CA ASN A 17 12.13 0.03 18.95
C ASN A 17 10.77 -0.63 19.32
N CYS A 18 10.12 -0.25 20.42
CA CYS A 18 8.91 -0.86 20.95
C CYS A 18 7.62 -0.48 20.17
N ALA A 19 7.67 0.51 19.28
CA ALA A 19 6.50 0.93 18.49
C ALA A 19 6.15 0.01 17.29
N LYS A 20 6.87 -1.11 17.08
CA LYS A 20 6.75 -1.96 15.88
C LYS A 20 5.53 -2.90 15.83
N ARG A 21 4.50 -2.73 16.68
CA ARG A 21 3.39 -3.73 16.79
C ARG A 21 1.97 -3.16 16.72
N ILE A 22 1.74 -2.06 16.01
CA ILE A 22 0.34 -1.71 15.67
C ILE A 22 -0.04 -2.53 14.43
N PRO A 23 -0.98 -3.50 14.55
CA PRO A 23 -1.46 -4.23 13.39
C PRO A 23 -2.17 -3.26 12.44
N VAL A 24 -1.85 -3.37 11.15
CA VAL A 24 -2.47 -2.58 10.09
C VAL A 24 -3.53 -3.44 9.44
N TYR A 25 -4.72 -2.88 9.25
CA TYR A 25 -5.86 -3.57 8.62
C TYR A 25 -6.17 -2.94 7.26
N ASP A 26 -6.67 -3.76 6.35
CA ASP A 26 -7.30 -3.26 5.12
C ASP A 26 -8.75 -2.82 5.38
N ASP A 27 -9.38 -2.26 4.35
CA ASP A 27 -10.75 -1.73 4.43
C ASP A 27 -11.81 -2.85 4.53
N THR A 28 -11.40 -4.12 4.39
CA THR A 28 -12.21 -5.31 4.62
C THR A 28 -12.00 -5.93 6.01
N GLY A 29 -11.15 -5.31 6.85
CA GLY A 29 -10.83 -5.80 8.19
C GLY A 29 -9.81 -6.94 8.23
N ILE A 30 -9.20 -7.29 7.09
CA ILE A 30 -8.16 -8.32 7.03
C ILE A 30 -6.82 -7.67 7.38
N GLN A 31 -6.11 -8.29 8.33
CA GLN A 31 -4.78 -7.83 8.73
C GLN A 31 -3.81 -7.88 7.54
N ILE A 32 -3.07 -6.79 7.35
CA ILE A 32 -1.95 -6.72 6.41
C ILE A 32 -0.70 -7.18 7.16
N THR A 33 -0.07 -8.24 6.67
CA THR A 33 1.11 -8.82 7.32
C THR A 33 2.36 -7.99 7.02
N GLU A 34 3.34 -8.02 7.94
CA GLU A 34 4.64 -7.36 7.71
C GLU A 34 5.40 -7.95 6.51
N GLN A 35 5.15 -9.22 6.17
CA GLN A 35 5.72 -9.85 4.98
C GLN A 35 5.18 -9.20 3.69
N GLU A 36 3.87 -8.95 3.61
CA GLU A 36 3.26 -8.24 2.48
C GLU A 36 3.78 -6.81 2.37
N ILE A 37 3.87 -6.09 3.49
CA ILE A 37 4.41 -4.73 3.50
C ILE A 37 5.85 -4.73 2.98
N ASN A 38 6.71 -5.63 3.46
CA ASN A 38 8.10 -5.70 3.01
C ASN A 38 8.25 -6.11 1.55
N HIS A 39 7.32 -6.90 1.01
CA HIS A 39 7.32 -7.27 -0.41
C HIS A 39 7.12 -6.06 -1.33
N TYR A 40 6.23 -5.13 -0.95
CA TYR A 40 5.94 -3.93 -1.75
C TYR A 40 6.75 -2.69 -1.33
N LYS A 41 7.47 -2.77 -0.21
CA LYS A 41 8.30 -1.68 0.31
C LYS A 41 9.45 -1.36 -0.64
N LYS A 42 9.49 -0.10 -1.09
CA LYS A 42 10.63 0.49 -1.80
C LYS A 42 11.43 1.35 -0.84
N ASN A 43 12.73 1.46 -1.04
CA ASN A 43 13.61 2.32 -0.23
C ASN A 43 13.84 3.70 -0.87
N LYS A 44 12.99 4.10 -1.83
CA LYS A 44 13.20 5.32 -2.60
C LYS A 44 13.02 6.57 -1.73
N ASN A 45 11.99 6.63 -0.89
CA ASN A 45 11.81 7.80 -0.04
C ASN A 45 12.83 7.82 1.10
N PHE A 46 13.22 6.67 1.66
CA PHE A 46 14.32 6.61 2.61
C PHE A 46 15.59 7.26 2.04
N VAL A 47 16.01 6.89 0.83
CA VAL A 47 17.20 7.46 0.18
C VAL A 47 17.00 8.93 -0.14
N LEU A 48 15.83 9.30 -0.70
CA LEU A 48 15.53 10.69 -1.06
C LEU A 48 15.53 11.62 0.16
N TYR A 49 14.90 11.21 1.25
CA TYR A 49 14.85 12.00 2.48
C TYR A 49 16.18 11.98 3.23
N SER A 50 16.97 10.91 3.13
CA SER A 50 18.31 10.88 3.72
C SER A 50 19.25 11.84 2.99
N ILE A 51 19.26 11.83 1.65
CA ILE A 51 20.10 12.72 0.85
C ILE A 51 19.60 14.16 0.95
N GLY A 52 18.30 14.39 0.74
CA GLY A 52 17.70 15.72 0.83
C GLY A 52 17.76 16.30 2.23
N GLY A 53 17.46 15.49 3.25
CA GLY A 53 17.57 15.87 4.65
C GLY A 53 19.01 16.11 5.09
N GLY A 54 19.96 15.31 4.61
CA GLY A 54 21.38 15.53 4.87
C GLY A 54 21.90 16.81 4.24
N ALA A 55 21.56 17.08 2.98
CA ALA A 55 21.95 18.32 2.30
C ALA A 55 21.33 19.57 2.96
N LEU A 56 20.03 19.52 3.30
CA LEU A 56 19.34 20.61 3.99
C LEU A 56 19.92 20.86 5.39
N SER A 57 20.13 19.79 6.16
CA SER A 57 20.65 19.89 7.52
C SER A 57 22.11 20.34 7.52
N PHE A 58 22.90 19.94 6.54
CA PHE A 58 24.24 20.47 6.32
C PHE A 58 24.22 21.98 6.08
N GLY A 59 23.39 22.46 5.14
CA GLY A 59 23.27 23.90 4.87
C GLY A 59 22.83 24.70 6.10
N ALA A 60 21.81 24.22 6.81
CA ALA A 60 21.30 24.88 8.02
C ALA A 60 22.33 24.89 9.16
N SER A 61 23.02 23.76 9.39
CA SER A 61 24.02 23.64 10.47
C SER A 61 25.29 24.43 10.16
N PHE A 62 25.71 24.46 8.89
CA PHE A 62 26.81 25.30 8.43
C PHE A 62 26.48 26.77 8.64
N PHE A 63 25.29 27.22 8.23
CA PHE A 63 24.86 28.60 8.43
C PHE A 63 24.83 28.99 9.92
N LEU A 64 24.24 28.15 10.77
CA LEU A 64 24.24 28.37 12.23
C LEU A 64 25.66 28.38 12.81
N GLY A 65 26.52 27.47 12.38
CA GLY A 65 27.91 27.43 12.79
C GLY A 65 28.67 28.71 12.42
N THR A 66 28.45 29.26 11.21
CA THR A 66 29.07 30.52 10.78
C THR A 66 28.56 31.75 11.55
N LEU A 67 27.30 31.73 12.00
CA LEU A 67 26.76 32.78 12.87
C LEU A 67 27.38 32.73 14.27
N ILE A 68 27.55 31.52 14.83
CA ILE A 68 28.20 31.31 16.13
C ILE A 68 29.67 31.74 16.06
N GLU A 69 30.39 31.36 15.02
CA GLU A 69 31.77 31.74 14.80
C GLU A 69 31.96 33.27 14.74
N ARG A 70 31.06 33.98 14.04
CA ARG A 70 31.06 35.45 13.99
C ARG A 70 30.65 36.13 15.30
N GLY A 71 29.78 35.49 16.10
CA GLY A 71 29.31 36.04 17.38
C GLY A 71 30.28 35.87 18.54
N VAL A 72 31.23 34.93 18.45
CA VAL A 72 32.17 34.54 19.54
C VAL A 72 33.62 34.99 19.20
N SER A 73 33.74 36.16 18.57
CA SER A 73 34.95 36.69 17.91
C SER A 73 36.13 37.10 18.82
N ASP A 74 36.45 36.36 19.89
CA ASP A 74 37.59 36.66 20.78
C ASP A 74 38.60 35.52 21.01
N ASN A 75 38.38 34.30 20.48
CA ASN A 75 39.33 33.19 20.63
C ASN A 75 39.72 32.56 19.28
N SER A 76 41.02 32.46 19.04
CA SER A 76 41.65 32.13 17.75
C SER A 76 41.57 30.65 17.31
N ASP A 77 40.77 29.80 17.95
CA ASP A 77 40.64 28.35 17.65
C ASP A 77 39.19 27.90 17.33
N ASN A 78 38.31 28.84 16.97
CA ASN A 78 36.88 28.60 16.80
C ASN A 78 36.49 27.77 15.56
N THR A 79 37.43 27.50 14.64
CA THR A 79 37.21 26.64 13.45
C THR A 79 36.71 25.25 13.85
N SER A 80 37.13 24.77 15.03
CA SER A 80 36.70 23.49 15.60
C SER A 80 35.20 23.49 15.94
N ALA A 81 34.67 24.61 16.44
CA ALA A 81 33.26 24.74 16.81
C ALA A 81 32.34 24.74 15.59
N LEU A 82 32.77 25.32 14.47
CA LEU A 82 32.05 25.28 13.18
C LEU A 82 31.88 23.84 12.69
N TRP A 83 32.96 23.06 12.64
CA TRP A 83 32.91 21.67 12.19
C TRP A 83 32.11 20.78 13.12
N ILE A 84 32.23 20.96 14.44
CA ILE A 84 31.46 20.19 15.44
C ILE A 84 29.97 20.48 15.33
N THR A 85 29.57 21.75 15.26
CA THR A 85 28.15 22.14 15.14
C THR A 85 27.56 21.67 13.82
N THR A 86 28.32 21.80 12.72
CA THR A 86 27.90 21.33 11.39
C THR A 86 27.73 19.81 11.36
N ALA A 87 28.72 19.06 11.87
CA ALA A 87 28.66 17.60 11.89
C ALA A 87 27.53 17.07 12.79
N ALA A 88 27.34 17.65 13.97
CA ALA A 88 26.27 17.26 14.88
C ALA A 88 24.88 17.57 14.31
N GLY A 89 24.67 18.77 13.77
CA GLY A 89 23.39 19.16 13.19
C GLY A 89 23.05 18.38 11.92
N THR A 90 24.05 18.12 11.06
CA THR A 90 23.88 17.28 9.86
C THR A 90 23.55 15.84 10.24
N GLY A 91 24.28 15.26 11.20
CA GLY A 91 24.05 13.89 11.65
C GLY A 91 22.64 13.71 12.21
N LEU A 92 22.22 14.57 13.13
CA LEU A 92 20.88 14.50 13.73
C LEU A 92 19.78 14.75 12.71
N GLY A 93 19.94 15.75 11.85
CA GLY A 93 18.97 16.05 10.80
C GLY A 93 18.81 14.90 9.81
N THR A 94 19.92 14.32 9.35
CA THR A 94 19.89 13.16 8.44
C THR A 94 19.15 11.97 9.06
N VAL A 95 19.41 11.65 10.33
CA VAL A 95 18.73 10.55 11.03
C VAL A 95 17.22 10.82 11.14
N LEU A 96 16.83 12.05 11.47
CA LEU A 96 15.41 12.43 11.58
C LEU A 96 14.68 12.30 10.25
N PHE A 97 15.23 12.86 9.18
CA PHE A 97 14.64 12.77 7.85
C PHE A 97 14.63 11.33 7.31
N ALA A 98 15.69 10.55 7.58
CA ALA A 98 15.74 9.14 7.22
C ALA A 98 14.63 8.32 7.91
N ALA A 99 14.37 8.59 9.20
CA ALA A 99 13.27 7.96 9.94
C ALA A 99 11.90 8.31 9.33
N TRP A 100 11.66 9.57 8.99
CA TRP A 100 10.44 10.00 8.29
C TRP A 100 10.30 9.37 6.90
N GLY A 101 11.39 9.29 6.13
CA GLY A 101 11.41 8.63 4.83
C GLY A 101 11.02 7.15 4.93
N LYS A 102 11.55 6.44 5.94
CA LYS A 102 11.19 5.04 6.23
C LYS A 102 9.72 4.86 6.60
N GLN A 103 9.14 5.79 7.36
CA GLN A 103 7.73 5.76 7.70
C GLN A 103 6.85 5.98 6.46
N ARG A 104 7.23 6.92 5.59
CA ARG A 104 6.54 7.18 4.33
C ARG A 104 6.60 5.99 3.38
N ASP A 105 7.75 5.33 3.26
CA ASP A 105 7.92 4.09 2.49
C ASP A 105 7.00 2.97 3.00
N ARG A 106 6.83 2.86 4.33
CA ARG A 106 5.91 1.88 4.93
C ARG A 106 4.45 2.19 4.59
N ASN A 107 4.04 3.46 4.71
CA ASN A 107 2.66 3.86 4.41
C ASN A 107 2.31 3.64 2.93
N GLN A 108 3.22 3.97 2.02
CA GLN A 108 3.02 3.69 0.58
C GLN A 108 2.93 2.19 0.29
N ALA A 109 3.73 1.36 0.97
CA ALA A 109 3.63 -0.09 0.80
C ALA A 109 2.27 -0.63 1.28
N ILE A 110 1.73 -0.11 2.38
CA ILE A 110 0.40 -0.46 2.89
C ILE A 110 -0.68 -0.07 1.86
N GLU A 111 -0.61 1.14 1.31
CA GLU A 111 -1.56 1.63 0.31
C GLU A 111 -1.54 0.79 -0.97
N LEU A 112 -0.34 0.43 -1.46
CA LEU A 112 -0.18 -0.48 -2.60
C LEU A 112 -0.77 -1.87 -2.32
N VAL A 113 -0.63 -2.41 -1.10
CA VAL A 113 -1.24 -3.70 -0.74
C VAL A 113 -2.77 -3.60 -0.81
N LYS A 114 -3.36 -2.50 -0.31
CA LYS A 114 -4.80 -2.27 -0.38
C LYS A 114 -5.28 -2.21 -1.83
N GLU A 115 -4.63 -1.39 -2.65
CA GLU A 115 -4.95 -1.24 -4.08
C GLU A 115 -4.88 -2.58 -4.83
N MET A 116 -3.82 -3.37 -4.57
CA MET A 116 -3.66 -4.68 -5.20
C MET A 116 -4.76 -5.69 -4.78
N ARG A 117 -5.24 -5.60 -3.54
CA ARG A 117 -6.37 -6.43 -3.06
C ARG A 117 -7.68 -6.01 -3.73
N GLU A 118 -7.94 -4.71 -3.86
CA GLU A 118 -9.11 -4.16 -4.54
C GLU A 118 -9.15 -4.58 -6.01
N ILE A 119 -8.06 -4.37 -6.75
CA ILE A 119 -7.96 -4.78 -8.17
C ILE A 119 -8.22 -6.28 -8.34
N LYS A 120 -7.72 -7.10 -7.41
CA LYS A 120 -7.94 -8.56 -7.45
C LYS A 120 -9.40 -8.91 -7.19
N LEU A 121 -10.07 -8.18 -6.29
CA LEU A 121 -11.49 -8.36 -6.00
C LEU A 121 -12.36 -7.94 -7.20
N GLU A 122 -12.07 -6.80 -7.82
CA GLU A 122 -12.76 -6.32 -9.02
C GLU A 122 -12.62 -7.31 -10.18
N LYS A 123 -11.41 -7.84 -10.42
CA LYS A 123 -11.19 -8.86 -11.45
C LYS A 123 -12.01 -10.12 -11.20
N LYS A 124 -12.09 -10.58 -9.95
CA LYS A 124 -12.92 -11.75 -9.58
C LYS A 124 -14.40 -11.45 -9.80
N LEU A 125 -14.88 -10.28 -9.39
CA LEU A 125 -16.27 -9.85 -9.62
C LEU A 125 -16.60 -9.77 -11.11
N ALA A 126 -15.70 -9.23 -11.93
CA ALA A 126 -15.88 -9.17 -13.38
C ALA A 126 -15.93 -10.55 -14.02
N GLN A 127 -15.10 -11.50 -13.56
CA GLN A 127 -15.14 -12.89 -14.02
C GLN A 127 -16.44 -13.59 -13.62
N GLU A 128 -16.90 -13.43 -12.38
CA GLU A 128 -18.16 -14.00 -11.92
C GLU A 128 -19.37 -13.42 -12.67
N LYS A 129 -19.38 -12.12 -12.96
CA LYS A 129 -20.43 -11.50 -13.81
C LYS A 129 -20.46 -12.11 -15.19
N LYS A 130 -19.31 -12.22 -15.87
CA LYS A 130 -19.22 -12.89 -17.19
C LYS A 130 -19.67 -14.34 -17.14
N ARG A 131 -19.38 -15.06 -16.06
CA ARG A 131 -19.83 -16.44 -15.88
C ARG A 131 -21.35 -16.52 -15.75
N ARG A 132 -21.96 -15.62 -14.97
CA ARG A 132 -23.42 -15.54 -14.82
C ARG A 132 -24.11 -15.21 -16.16
N GLU A 133 -23.59 -14.24 -16.90
CA GLU A 133 -24.12 -13.87 -18.22
C GLU A 133 -24.09 -15.06 -19.21
N ARG A 134 -23.01 -15.84 -19.21
CA ARG A 134 -22.92 -17.06 -20.04
C ARG A 134 -23.96 -18.11 -19.63
N LEU A 135 -24.10 -18.37 -18.33
CA LEU A 135 -25.08 -19.32 -17.81
C LEU A 135 -26.52 -18.89 -18.10
N GLU A 136 -26.82 -17.59 -18.02
CA GLU A 136 -28.13 -17.05 -18.37
C GLU A 136 -28.41 -17.17 -19.88
N ALA A 137 -27.42 -16.94 -20.73
CA ALA A 137 -27.54 -17.14 -22.17
C ALA A 137 -27.78 -18.62 -22.53
N GLU A 138 -27.04 -19.54 -21.93
CA GLU A 138 -27.23 -20.98 -22.09
C GLU A 138 -28.61 -21.43 -21.62
N LYS A 139 -29.07 -20.92 -20.46
CA LYS A 139 -30.42 -21.22 -19.95
C LYS A 139 -31.50 -20.78 -20.93
N LYS A 140 -31.41 -19.57 -21.47
CA LYS A 140 -32.36 -19.06 -22.49
C LYS A 140 -32.34 -19.88 -23.77
N ALA A 141 -31.16 -20.33 -24.21
CA ALA A 141 -31.04 -21.19 -25.39
C ALA A 141 -31.72 -22.55 -25.17
N LEU A 142 -31.52 -23.17 -24.01
CA LEU A 142 -32.17 -24.43 -23.64
C LEU A 142 -33.68 -24.30 -23.47
N GLU A 143 -34.17 -23.19 -22.94
CA GLU A 143 -35.61 -22.90 -22.84
C GLU A 143 -36.25 -22.76 -24.24
N ALA A 144 -35.59 -22.06 -25.16
CA ALA A 144 -36.04 -21.95 -26.55
C ALA A 144 -36.04 -23.30 -27.28
N GLU A 145 -35.05 -24.16 -27.03
CA GLU A 145 -34.99 -25.51 -27.58
C GLU A 145 -36.11 -26.41 -27.03
N ARG A 146 -36.38 -26.34 -25.72
CA ARG A 146 -37.51 -27.03 -25.09
C ARG A 146 -38.84 -26.62 -25.72
N GLU A 147 -39.06 -25.32 -25.91
CA GLU A 147 -40.30 -24.83 -26.52
C GLU A 147 -40.49 -25.34 -27.96
N ARG A 148 -39.40 -25.45 -28.74
CA ARG A 148 -39.43 -26.04 -30.09
C ARG A 148 -39.81 -27.52 -30.04
N LEU A 149 -39.17 -28.29 -29.16
CA LEU A 149 -39.45 -29.72 -28.98
C LEU A 149 -40.89 -29.98 -28.52
N GLU A 150 -41.43 -29.14 -27.63
CA GLU A 150 -42.83 -29.23 -27.19
C GLU A 150 -43.81 -28.96 -28.34
N LYS A 151 -43.54 -27.96 -29.19
CA LYS A 151 -44.34 -27.70 -30.40
C LYS A 151 -44.30 -28.86 -31.38
N GLU A 152 -43.14 -29.48 -31.58
CA GLU A 152 -43.00 -30.67 -32.43
C GLU A 152 -43.75 -31.88 -31.86
N ARG A 153 -43.62 -32.13 -30.55
CA ARG A 153 -44.38 -33.19 -29.86
C ARG A 153 -45.89 -32.99 -29.99
N ALA A 154 -46.38 -31.76 -29.81
CA ALA A 154 -47.80 -31.45 -29.95
C ALA A 154 -48.30 -31.76 -31.38
N LYS A 155 -47.56 -31.35 -32.41
CA LYS A 155 -47.87 -31.65 -33.83
C LYS A 155 -47.89 -33.16 -34.11
N LEU A 156 -46.94 -33.92 -33.55
CA LEU A 156 -46.87 -35.37 -33.70
C LEU A 156 -48.07 -36.07 -33.05
N ILE A 157 -48.44 -35.67 -31.83
CA ILE A 157 -49.63 -36.20 -31.12
C ILE A 157 -50.91 -35.93 -31.92
N GLU A 158 -51.04 -34.73 -32.50
CA GLU A 158 -52.19 -34.39 -33.34
C GLU A 158 -52.28 -35.27 -34.60
N LYS A 159 -51.13 -35.51 -35.28
CA LYS A 159 -51.06 -36.43 -36.43
C LYS A 159 -51.43 -37.87 -36.05
N ILE A 160 -50.97 -38.35 -34.90
CA ILE A 160 -51.32 -39.70 -34.40
C ILE A 160 -52.81 -39.78 -34.08
N LYS A 161 -53.40 -38.78 -33.42
CA LYS A 161 -54.85 -38.72 -33.18
C LYS A 161 -55.64 -38.75 -34.47
N LYS A 162 -55.27 -37.94 -35.47
CA LYS A 162 -55.93 -37.93 -36.80
C LYS A 162 -55.84 -39.30 -37.49
N LYS A 163 -54.68 -39.95 -37.48
CA LYS A 163 -54.53 -41.32 -38.02
C LYS A 163 -55.40 -42.34 -37.27
N LYS A 164 -55.51 -42.24 -35.94
CA LYS A 164 -56.29 -43.18 -35.11
C LYS A 164 -57.80 -42.99 -35.23
N HIS A 165 -58.25 -41.76 -35.53
CA HIS A 165 -59.67 -41.43 -35.79
C HIS A 165 -60.07 -41.58 -37.26
N SER A 166 -59.12 -41.90 -38.14
CA SER A 166 -59.36 -42.33 -39.51
C SER A 166 -59.04 -43.84 -39.62
N PRO A 167 -59.75 -44.74 -38.90
CA PRO A 167 -59.60 -46.15 -39.17
C PRO A 167 -60.04 -46.43 -40.61
N GLU A 168 -59.24 -47.25 -41.29
CA GLU A 168 -59.47 -47.74 -42.64
C GLU A 168 -60.92 -48.20 -42.84
N ASN A 169 -61.59 -47.62 -43.84
CA ASN A 169 -62.50 -48.35 -44.72
C ASN A 169 -61.66 -48.97 -45.84
#